data_AF-A0A3P9MTL4-F1
#
_entry.id   AF-A0A3P9MTL4-F1
#
_cell.length_a   1.000
_cell.length_b   1.000
_cell.length_c   1.000
_cell.angle_alpha   90.00
_cell.angle_beta   90.00
_cell.angle_gamma   90.00
#
_symmetry.space_group_name_H-M   'P 1'
#
loop_
_entity.id
_entity.type
_entity.pdbx_description
1 polymer ?
#
loop_
_entity_poly.entity_id
_entity_poly.type
_entity_poly.pdbx_seq_one_letter_code
_entity_poly.pdbx_strand_id
1 'polypeptide(L)'
;MLSFGPNVRLSLQEQKAELQDKIQLLGTAFYERSQSVIKKNHEIILQLRPANQKLHKELAQVILLLRCILFISLKHKLSCSFHNILLRSTSGIIACLWASPQNFRMLENRLDKFQFKCKEAEKCRKINVKLKAQMQAQRTVLEADDLDSEAQQSTRVVPEEEKVNPIFEEILKNLKEATGVSDLQDVLEHFTSEKENCESLENLKKQNEEALEKLKEEKELLRQQFDKMKYSGEAKLSSKIKKLEECEQQLQDQLQRRDADAECHSTFTSTFRLTVQFIFAKPFKSFPTSDEFVLELLNQCGTKLWVLLEELEGKDMASVMKEIEEDEFFTTIEGRLPKTNTKVQLPYKPVKDIGKEESELREDELDIISRDALKRQSQLIIENNLSKKKNKDSPLKKLN
;
A
#
# COMPACT_ATOMS: atom_id res chain seq x y z
N MET A 1 50.21 -8.59 -13.35
CA MET A 1 51.36 -7.75 -12.94
C MET A 1 50.81 -6.44 -12.39
N LEU A 2 50.66 -6.34 -11.07
CA LEU A 2 50.24 -5.12 -10.40
C LEU A 2 51.52 -4.38 -10.00
N SER A 3 51.89 -3.36 -10.77
CA SER A 3 53.01 -2.48 -10.42
C SER A 3 52.60 -1.62 -9.24
N PHE A 4 53.04 -1.99 -8.04
CA PHE A 4 53.07 -1.07 -6.91
C PHE A 4 54.07 0.04 -7.26
N GLY A 5 53.53 1.22 -7.57
CA GLY A 5 54.32 2.43 -7.75
C GLY A 5 55.06 2.79 -6.45
N PRO A 6 56.15 3.58 -6.55
CA PRO A 6 57.03 3.84 -5.43
C PRO A 6 56.25 4.53 -4.31
N ASN A 7 56.34 3.95 -3.12
CA ASN A 7 55.75 4.46 -1.89
C ASN A 7 56.55 5.71 -1.46
N VAL A 8 56.33 6.82 -2.17
CA VAL A 8 56.85 8.13 -1.77
C VAL A 8 56.01 8.55 -0.59
N ARG A 9 56.64 8.53 0.60
CA ARG A 9 56.03 9.00 1.83
C ARG A 9 55.80 10.50 1.69
N LEU A 10 54.63 10.87 1.18
CA LEU A 10 54.17 12.25 1.05
C LEU A 10 54.29 12.95 2.41
N SER A 11 54.72 14.21 2.39
CA SER A 11 54.81 15.00 3.62
C SER A 11 53.44 15.08 4.29
N LEU A 12 53.42 15.28 5.61
CA LEU A 12 52.15 15.44 6.36
C LEU A 12 51.27 16.56 5.79
N GLN A 13 51.87 17.59 5.20
CA GLN A 13 51.14 18.66 4.51
C GLN A 13 50.48 18.20 3.21
N GLU A 14 51.16 17.40 2.40
CA GLU A 14 50.61 16.84 1.16
C GLU A 14 49.48 15.85 1.45
N GLN A 15 49.61 15.01 2.49
CA GLN A 15 48.54 14.11 2.92
C GLN A 15 47.32 14.88 3.45
N LYS A 16 47.53 15.99 4.17
CA LYS A 16 46.46 16.87 4.64
C LYS A 16 45.74 17.53 3.46
N ALA A 17 46.48 18.03 2.48
CA ALA A 17 45.92 18.63 1.26
C ALA A 17 45.10 17.61 0.47
N GLU A 18 45.61 16.39 0.27
CA GLU A 18 44.90 15.32 -0.45
C GLU A 18 43.61 14.90 0.27
N LEU A 19 43.62 14.83 1.61
CA LEU A 19 42.42 14.54 2.40
C LEU A 19 41.40 15.68 2.32
N GLN A 20 41.84 16.95 2.37
CA GLN A 20 40.96 18.10 2.20
C GLN A 20 40.30 18.10 0.81
N ASP A 21 41.07 17.80 -0.23
CA ASP A 21 40.58 17.74 -1.60
C ASP A 21 39.57 16.60 -1.78
N LYS A 22 39.84 15.41 -1.21
CA LYS A 22 38.89 14.28 -1.16
C LYS A 22 37.59 14.62 -0.42
N ILE A 23 37.68 15.33 0.71
CA ILE A 23 36.50 15.76 1.48
C ILE A 23 35.66 16.73 0.65
N GLN A 24 36.30 17.67 -0.04
CA GLN A 24 35.61 18.66 -0.86
C GLN A 24 34.94 18.04 -2.08
N LEU A 25 35.61 17.07 -2.73
CA LEU A 25 35.08 16.34 -3.86
C LEU A 25 33.91 15.43 -3.46
N LEU A 26 34.02 14.76 -2.30
CA LEU A 26 32.91 13.99 -1.71
C LEU A 26 31.72 14.88 -1.32
N GLY A 27 31.97 16.06 -0.75
CA GLY A 27 30.93 17.04 -0.42
C GLY A 27 30.17 17.51 -1.66
N THR A 28 30.91 17.79 -2.74
CA THR A 28 30.34 18.23 -4.03
C THR A 28 29.51 17.11 -4.68
N ALA A 29 30.06 15.90 -4.76
CA ALA A 29 29.35 14.75 -5.31
C ALA A 29 28.09 14.38 -4.50
N PHE A 30 28.14 14.51 -3.17
CA PHE A 30 26.98 14.28 -2.31
C PHE A 30 25.90 15.35 -2.52
N TYR A 31 26.29 16.61 -2.65
CA TYR A 31 25.38 17.71 -2.92
C TYR A 31 24.68 17.54 -4.28
N GLU A 32 25.43 17.21 -5.34
CA GLU A 32 24.87 16.94 -6.67
C GLU A 32 23.92 15.74 -6.68
N ARG A 33 24.29 14.66 -6.00
CA ARG A 33 23.42 13.47 -5.85
C ARG A 33 22.13 13.82 -5.11
N SER A 34 22.23 14.58 -4.02
CA SER A 34 21.06 15.05 -3.25
C SER A 34 20.14 15.94 -4.09
N GLN A 35 20.71 16.89 -4.84
CA GLN A 35 19.96 17.75 -5.75
C GLN A 35 19.26 16.97 -6.86
N SER A 36 19.93 15.97 -7.44
CA SER A 36 19.32 15.09 -8.45
C SER A 36 18.13 14.31 -7.88
N VAL A 37 18.24 13.78 -6.66
CA VAL A 37 17.14 13.07 -5.98
C VAL A 37 15.97 14.02 -5.67
N ILE A 38 16.25 15.23 -5.20
CA ILE A 38 15.20 16.23 -4.92
C ILE A 38 14.43 16.59 -6.20
N LYS A 39 15.13 16.77 -7.33
CA LYS A 39 14.49 17.04 -8.63
C LYS A 39 13.60 15.88 -9.08
N LYS A 40 14.07 14.64 -8.96
CA LYS A 40 13.28 13.44 -9.28
C LYS A 40 12.04 13.30 -8.39
N ASN A 41 12.20 13.52 -7.08
CA ASN A 41 11.07 13.49 -6.15
C ASN A 41 10.05 14.59 -6.45
N HIS A 42 10.51 15.78 -6.84
CA HIS A 42 9.63 16.87 -7.27
C HIS A 42 8.80 16.48 -8.49
N GLU A 43 9.43 15.86 -9.49
CA GLU A 43 8.77 15.38 -10.70
C GLU A 43 7.73 14.28 -10.41
N ILE A 44 8.07 13.32 -9.55
CA ILE A 44 7.13 12.28 -9.10
C ILE A 44 5.92 12.92 -8.38
N ILE A 45 6.15 13.90 -7.50
CA ILE A 45 5.05 14.61 -6.81
C ILE A 45 4.16 15.34 -7.83
N LEU A 46 4.74 15.96 -8.86
CA LEU A 46 3.99 16.62 -9.92
C LEU A 46 3.15 15.64 -10.75
N GLN A 47 3.64 14.41 -10.97
CA GLN A 47 2.89 13.35 -11.66
C GLN A 47 1.79 12.73 -10.78
N LEU A 48 2.04 12.52 -9.48
CA LEU A 48 1.08 11.92 -8.55
C LEU A 48 -0.07 12.86 -8.19
N ARG A 49 0.16 14.18 -8.18
CA ARG A 49 -0.87 15.18 -7.85
C ARG A 49 -2.12 15.12 -8.75
N PRO A 50 -2.02 15.13 -10.10
CA PRO A 50 -3.18 15.02 -10.96
C PRO A 50 -3.84 13.64 -10.90
N ALA A 51 -3.07 12.55 -10.72
CA ALA A 51 -3.62 11.21 -10.56
C ALA A 51 -4.49 11.10 -9.29
N ASN A 52 -3.99 11.60 -8.16
CA ASN A 52 -4.78 11.68 -6.91
C ASN A 52 -6.01 12.58 -7.07
N GLN A 53 -5.89 13.70 -7.80
CA GLN A 53 -7.03 14.57 -8.06
C GLN A 53 -8.11 13.87 -8.93
N LYS A 54 -7.70 13.08 -9.92
CA LYS A 54 -8.60 12.27 -10.75
C LYS A 54 -9.31 11.21 -9.91
N LEU A 55 -8.57 10.47 -9.09
CA LEU A 55 -9.12 9.48 -8.15
C LEU A 55 -10.14 10.10 -7.19
N HIS A 56 -9.86 11.29 -6.64
CA HIS A 56 -10.82 12.00 -5.80
C HIS A 56 -12.11 12.38 -6.55
N LYS A 57 -12.02 12.76 -7.83
CA LYS A 57 -13.20 13.04 -8.66
C LYS A 57 -14.01 11.78 -8.94
N GLU A 58 -13.34 10.67 -9.28
CA GLU A 58 -14.00 9.38 -9.50
C GLU A 58 -14.67 8.86 -8.22
N LEU A 59 -14.00 8.97 -7.08
CA LEU A 59 -14.56 8.60 -5.79
C LEU A 59 -15.77 9.48 -5.41
N ALA A 60 -15.73 10.78 -5.72
CA ALA A 60 -16.88 11.67 -5.54
C ALA A 60 -18.07 11.28 -6.44
N GLN A 61 -17.81 10.88 -7.69
CA GLN A 61 -18.85 10.38 -8.59
C GLN A 61 -19.47 9.08 -8.08
N VAL A 62 -18.66 8.12 -7.61
CA VAL A 62 -19.15 6.87 -7.02
C VAL A 62 -19.99 7.12 -5.78
N ILE A 63 -19.57 8.03 -4.90
CA ILE A 63 -20.36 8.43 -3.72
C ILE A 63 -21.69 9.07 -4.15
N LEU A 64 -21.69 9.92 -5.19
CA LEU A 64 -22.91 10.51 -5.73
C LEU A 64 -23.86 9.43 -6.26
N LEU A 65 -23.34 8.48 -7.04
CA LEU A 65 -24.11 7.36 -7.59
C LEU A 65 -24.70 6.49 -6.47
N LEU A 66 -23.90 6.13 -5.46
CA LEU A 66 -24.37 5.39 -4.29
C LEU A 66 -25.47 6.14 -3.54
N ARG A 67 -25.34 7.46 -3.37
CA ARG A 67 -26.39 8.31 -2.77
C ARG A 67 -27.65 8.32 -3.63
N CYS A 68 -27.54 8.40 -4.95
CA CYS A 68 -28.68 8.34 -5.86
C CYS A 68 -29.38 6.98 -5.80
N ILE A 69 -28.63 5.87 -5.80
CA ILE A 69 -29.18 4.51 -5.68
C ILE A 69 -29.87 4.31 -4.33
N LEU A 70 -29.23 4.75 -3.24
CA LEU A 70 -29.85 4.74 -1.91
C LEU A 70 -31.11 5.59 -1.88
N PHE A 71 -31.10 6.78 -2.47
CA PHE A 71 -32.27 7.66 -2.54
C PHE A 71 -33.41 7.04 -3.35
N ILE A 72 -33.12 6.42 -4.50
CA ILE A 72 -34.13 5.71 -5.31
C ILE A 72 -34.68 4.50 -4.55
N SER A 73 -33.80 3.73 -3.89
CA SER A 73 -34.21 2.56 -3.11
C SER A 73 -35.05 2.93 -1.88
N LEU A 74 -34.66 3.99 -1.17
CA LEU A 74 -35.43 4.57 -0.07
C LEU A 74 -36.75 5.15 -0.58
N LYS A 75 -36.77 5.86 -1.71
CA LYS A 75 -37.98 6.41 -2.31
C LYS A 75 -38.93 5.30 -2.76
N HIS A 76 -38.44 4.19 -3.30
CA HIS A 76 -39.25 3.03 -3.68
C HIS A 76 -39.82 2.34 -2.44
N LYS A 77 -38.99 2.12 -1.41
CA LYS A 77 -39.40 1.52 -0.14
C LYS A 77 -40.38 2.41 0.64
N LEU A 78 -40.17 3.72 0.62
CA LEU A 78 -41.07 4.73 1.15
C LEU A 78 -42.34 4.81 0.31
N SER A 79 -42.32 4.79 -1.02
CA SER A 79 -43.52 4.80 -1.87
C SER A 79 -44.41 3.57 -1.64
N CYS A 80 -43.82 2.39 -1.44
CA CYS A 80 -44.55 1.17 -1.07
C CYS A 80 -45.15 1.23 0.35
N SER A 81 -44.51 1.92 1.30
CA SER A 81 -45.06 2.15 2.64
C SER A 81 -46.02 3.36 2.74
N PHE A 82 -45.84 4.38 1.88
CA PHE A 82 -46.60 5.64 1.90
C PHE A 82 -47.93 5.53 1.18
N HIS A 83 -48.17 4.54 0.31
CA HIS A 83 -49.54 4.28 -0.13
C HIS A 83 -50.47 3.89 1.04
N ASN A 84 -49.91 3.47 2.18
CA ASN A 84 -50.65 3.20 3.42
C ASN A 84 -50.57 4.32 4.49
N ILE A 85 -49.73 5.36 4.34
CA ILE A 85 -49.44 6.34 5.42
C ILE A 85 -49.42 7.82 4.93
N LEU A 86 -49.65 8.11 3.65
CA LEU A 86 -49.65 9.48 3.10
C LEU A 86 -50.94 10.28 3.39
N LEU A 87 -51.48 10.24 4.61
CA LEU A 87 -52.55 11.17 5.00
C LEU A 87 -52.32 11.93 6.32
N ARG A 88 -51.14 11.86 6.97
CA ARG A 88 -51.06 12.42 8.34
C ARG A 88 -49.80 13.15 8.83
N SER A 89 -48.74 13.39 8.06
CA SER A 89 -47.54 14.03 8.66
C SER A 89 -46.59 14.77 7.69
N THR A 90 -47.12 15.56 6.75
CA THR A 90 -46.28 16.42 5.89
C THR A 90 -45.90 17.73 6.59
N SER A 91 -45.21 17.68 7.72
CA SER A 91 -44.55 18.88 8.30
C SER A 91 -43.12 18.66 8.81
N GLY A 92 -42.70 17.44 9.14
CA GLY A 92 -41.38 17.20 9.72
C GLY A 92 -40.23 17.03 8.72
N ILE A 93 -40.48 16.41 7.56
CA ILE A 93 -39.41 15.96 6.65
C ILE A 93 -38.84 17.11 5.81
N ILE A 94 -39.63 18.15 5.56
CA ILE A 94 -39.18 19.32 4.79
C ILE A 94 -38.17 20.15 5.60
N ALA A 95 -38.23 20.18 6.94
CA ALA A 95 -37.29 20.97 7.74
C ALA A 95 -35.85 20.43 7.72
N CYS A 96 -35.65 19.11 7.59
CA CYS A 96 -34.32 18.50 7.64
C CYS A 96 -33.49 18.68 6.34
N LEU A 97 -34.15 18.88 5.20
CA LEU A 97 -33.47 19.10 3.90
C LEU A 97 -32.86 20.50 3.75
N TRP A 98 -33.25 21.46 4.60
CA TRP A 98 -32.78 22.86 4.52
C TRP A 98 -31.65 23.18 5.52
N ALA A 99 -31.25 22.23 6.38
CA ALA A 99 -30.15 22.40 7.35
C ALA A 99 -28.75 22.07 6.77
N SER A 100 -28.66 21.51 5.56
CA SER A 100 -27.39 21.13 4.93
C SER A 100 -26.55 22.28 4.31
N PRO A 101 -27.13 23.39 3.78
CA PRO A 101 -26.34 24.45 3.13
C PRO A 101 -25.43 25.24 4.08
N GLN A 102 -25.85 25.42 5.33
CA GLN A 102 -25.10 26.19 6.34
C GLN A 102 -23.80 25.49 6.76
N ASN A 103 -23.83 24.15 6.81
CA ASN A 103 -22.64 23.35 7.12
C ASN A 103 -21.61 23.37 5.98
N PHE A 104 -22.06 23.40 4.73
CA PHE A 104 -21.17 23.49 3.57
C PHE A 104 -20.46 24.85 3.52
N ARG A 105 -21.21 25.96 3.68
CA ARG A 105 -20.65 27.31 3.71
C ARG A 105 -19.68 27.53 4.87
N MET A 106 -19.94 26.90 6.02
CA MET A 106 -19.02 26.93 7.17
C MET A 106 -17.70 26.17 6.88
N LEU A 107 -17.76 25.05 6.16
CA LEU A 107 -16.57 24.29 5.77
C LEU A 107 -15.72 25.03 4.73
N GLU A 108 -16.35 25.70 3.77
CA GLU A 108 -15.66 26.57 2.80
C GLU A 108 -14.94 27.73 3.51
N ASN A 109 -15.64 28.45 4.39
CA ASN A 109 -15.04 29.53 5.17
C ASN A 109 -13.87 29.05 6.05
N ARG A 110 -13.96 27.83 6.59
CA ARG A 110 -12.86 27.22 7.35
C ARG A 110 -11.67 26.92 6.43
N LEU A 111 -11.91 26.37 5.24
CA LEU A 111 -10.87 26.05 4.27
C LEU A 111 -10.13 27.33 3.81
N ASP A 112 -10.87 28.40 3.52
CA ASP A 112 -10.29 29.69 3.13
C ASP A 112 -9.43 30.29 4.24
N LYS A 113 -9.90 30.22 5.49
CA LYS A 113 -9.15 30.66 6.67
C LYS A 113 -7.86 29.85 6.87
N PHE A 114 -7.89 28.53 6.62
CA PHE A 114 -6.69 27.69 6.67
C PHE A 114 -5.69 28.04 5.56
N GLN A 115 -6.17 28.28 4.34
CA GLN A 115 -5.30 28.68 3.23
C GLN A 115 -4.63 30.04 3.45
N PHE A 116 -5.37 31.02 3.99
CA PHE A 116 -4.81 32.33 4.31
C PHE A 116 -3.68 32.21 5.34
N LYS A 117 -3.89 31.45 6.42
CA LYS A 117 -2.87 31.21 7.45
C LYS A 117 -1.63 30.51 6.91
N CYS A 118 -1.79 29.55 5.99
CA CYS A 118 -0.66 28.89 5.34
C CYS A 118 0.18 29.86 4.51
N LYS A 119 -0.47 30.75 3.74
CA LYS A 119 0.21 31.80 2.96
C LYS A 119 0.96 32.79 3.84
N GLU A 120 0.39 33.15 4.98
CA GLU A 120 1.02 34.07 5.95
C GLU A 120 2.25 33.43 6.62
N ALA A 121 2.14 32.16 7.05
CA ALA A 121 3.26 31.40 7.59
C ALA A 121 4.40 31.24 6.58
N GLU A 122 4.10 31.06 5.30
CA GLU A 122 5.11 30.98 4.24
C GLU A 122 5.85 32.31 4.06
N LYS A 123 5.15 33.46 4.17
CA LYS A 123 5.78 34.79 4.16
C LYS A 123 6.71 34.97 5.36
N CYS A 124 6.27 34.62 6.57
CA CYS A 124 7.10 34.67 7.78
C CYS A 124 8.35 33.78 7.65
N ARG A 125 8.21 32.58 7.08
CA ARG A 125 9.35 31.69 6.81
C ARG A 125 10.35 32.30 5.84
N LYS A 126 9.89 32.92 4.75
CA LYS A 126 10.77 33.60 3.78
C LYS A 126 11.56 34.74 4.40
N ILE A 127 10.93 35.52 5.28
CA ILE A 127 11.59 36.62 6.01
C ILE A 127 12.65 36.06 6.97
N ASN A 128 12.32 35.03 7.76
CA ASN A 128 13.26 34.40 8.68
C ASN A 128 14.49 33.81 7.98
N VAL A 129 14.31 33.19 6.81
CA VAL A 129 15.44 32.66 6.01
C VAL A 129 16.35 33.80 5.54
N LYS A 130 15.78 34.94 5.10
CA LYS A 130 16.56 36.10 4.67
C LYS A 130 17.33 36.74 5.83
N LEU A 131 16.69 36.93 6.99
CA LEU A 131 17.34 37.46 8.19
C LEU A 131 18.48 36.55 8.64
N LYS A 132 18.28 35.23 8.63
CA LYS A 132 19.33 34.27 8.99
C LYS A 132 20.53 34.33 8.04
N ALA A 133 20.30 34.47 6.74
CA ALA A 133 21.36 34.63 5.75
C ALA A 133 22.14 35.94 5.97
N GLN A 134 21.44 37.03 6.28
CA GLN A 134 22.05 38.33 6.57
C GLN A 134 22.90 38.28 7.86
N MET A 135 22.41 37.64 8.93
CA MET A 135 23.17 37.46 10.17
C MET A 135 24.41 36.57 9.98
N GLN A 136 24.32 35.53 9.15
CA GLN A 136 25.47 34.69 8.82
C GLN A 136 26.52 35.45 8.01
N ALA A 137 26.11 36.27 7.04
CA ALA A 137 27.02 37.12 6.28
C ALA A 137 27.72 38.18 7.15
N GLN A 138 27.02 38.73 8.15
CA GLN A 138 27.60 39.70 9.07
C GLN A 138 28.60 39.05 10.04
N ARG A 139 28.36 37.80 10.45
CA ARG A 139 29.30 37.03 11.29
C ARG A 139 30.59 36.68 10.55
N THR A 140 30.52 36.37 9.25
CA THR A 140 31.71 36.08 8.43
C THR A 140 32.56 37.30 8.09
N VAL A 141 32.01 38.52 8.21
CA VAL A 141 32.77 39.77 8.01
C VAL A 141 33.57 40.14 9.26
N LEU A 142 33.01 39.92 10.46
CA LEU A 142 33.71 40.15 11.72
C LEU A 142 34.85 39.16 11.95
N GLU A 143 34.72 37.91 11.49
CA GLU A 143 35.77 36.88 11.58
C GLU A 143 36.95 37.10 10.61
N ALA A 144 36.86 38.06 9.68
CA ALA A 144 37.90 38.37 8.70
C ALA A 144 38.79 39.57 9.10
N ASP A 145 38.33 40.43 10.01
CA ASP A 145 39.11 41.59 10.51
C ASP A 145 40.04 41.22 11.69
N ASP A 146 39.79 40.10 12.39
CA ASP A 146 40.57 39.67 13.56
C ASP A 146 41.85 38.87 13.19
N LEU A 147 42.15 38.67 11.90
CA LEU A 147 43.29 37.84 11.44
C LEU A 147 44.46 38.63 10.83
N ASP A 148 44.45 39.97 10.84
CA ASP A 148 45.48 40.80 10.18
C ASP A 148 46.31 41.68 11.15
N SER A 149 46.38 41.32 12.43
CA SER A 149 47.13 42.12 13.42
C SER A 149 47.81 41.29 14.50
N GLU A 150 48.63 40.32 14.13
CA GLU A 150 49.62 39.75 15.06
C GLU A 150 50.70 38.95 14.32
N ALA A 151 51.86 39.56 14.06
CA ALA A 151 53.20 38.93 14.06
C ALA A 151 54.26 39.80 13.35
N GLN A 152 54.72 40.88 14.00
CA GLN A 152 56.04 41.46 13.72
C GLN A 152 56.67 41.99 15.01
N GLN A 153 57.55 41.18 15.61
CA GLN A 153 58.63 41.50 16.57
C GLN A 153 59.14 40.15 17.13
N SER A 154 60.41 39.85 17.38
CA SER A 154 61.70 40.48 17.09
C SER A 154 62.79 39.44 17.43
N THR A 155 63.75 39.26 16.52
CA THR A 155 65.21 39.24 16.76
C THR A 155 65.83 38.34 17.85
N ARG A 156 66.52 37.30 17.33
CA ARG A 156 67.92 36.86 17.59
C ARG A 156 68.37 36.56 19.04
N VAL A 157 68.62 35.27 19.27
CA VAL A 157 69.41 34.73 20.40
C VAL A 157 70.85 34.46 19.94
N VAL A 158 71.84 34.91 20.71
CA VAL A 158 73.19 34.32 20.79
C VAL A 158 73.59 34.34 22.27
N PRO A 159 74.11 33.24 22.85
CA PRO A 159 74.53 33.16 24.24
C PRO A 159 76.03 33.46 24.38
N GLU A 160 76.45 34.07 25.50
CA GLU A 160 77.62 33.61 26.28
C GLU A 160 77.83 34.43 27.58
N GLU A 161 77.99 33.65 28.66
CA GLU A 161 78.77 33.76 29.90
C GLU A 161 78.73 34.97 30.88
N GLU A 162 78.23 34.63 32.08
CA GLU A 162 78.78 34.87 33.43
C GLU A 162 79.58 36.15 33.72
N LYS A 163 78.90 37.07 34.44
CA LYS A 163 79.37 37.70 35.68
C LYS A 163 78.18 38.39 36.36
N VAL A 164 78.01 38.20 37.67
CA VAL A 164 77.01 38.92 38.48
C VAL A 164 77.38 40.41 38.46
N ASN A 165 76.76 41.15 37.53
CA ASN A 165 77.02 42.55 37.20
C ASN A 165 75.92 43.42 37.87
N PRO A 166 76.16 44.71 38.19
CA PRO A 166 75.13 45.71 38.57
C PRO A 166 73.92 45.78 37.64
N ILE A 167 74.03 45.20 36.45
CA ILE A 167 72.93 44.91 35.53
C ILE A 167 71.83 44.06 36.19
N PHE A 168 72.15 43.14 37.10
CA PHE A 168 71.11 42.36 37.80
C PHE A 168 70.28 43.23 38.75
N GLU A 169 70.92 44.18 39.44
CA GLU A 169 70.23 45.12 40.32
C GLU A 169 69.43 46.15 39.53
N GLU A 170 69.96 46.60 38.39
CA GLU A 170 69.26 47.44 37.42
C GLU A 170 68.13 46.69 36.72
N ILE A 171 68.29 45.40 36.39
CA ILE A 171 67.22 44.54 35.87
C ILE A 171 66.17 44.33 36.95
N LEU A 172 66.52 44.06 38.20
CA LEU A 172 65.52 43.91 39.27
C LEU A 172 64.78 45.21 39.54
N LYS A 173 65.45 46.36 39.46
CA LYS A 173 64.81 47.68 39.56
C LYS A 173 63.91 47.94 38.35
N ASN A 174 64.40 47.70 37.14
CA ASN A 174 63.63 47.81 35.90
C ASN A 174 62.48 46.81 35.85
N LEU A 175 62.63 45.63 36.44
CA LEU A 175 61.59 44.61 36.54
C LEU A 175 60.59 45.02 37.62
N LYS A 176 61.01 45.57 38.75
CA LYS A 176 60.10 46.14 39.77
C LYS A 176 59.32 47.35 39.23
N GLU A 177 59.94 48.20 38.44
CA GLU A 177 59.33 49.35 37.76
C GLU A 177 58.46 48.92 36.56
N ALA A 178 58.89 47.93 35.75
CA ALA A 178 58.15 47.43 34.58
C ALA A 178 57.00 46.49 34.95
N THR A 179 57.10 45.76 36.06
CA THR A 179 56.00 44.92 36.58
C THR A 179 54.99 45.77 37.35
N GLY A 180 55.28 47.05 37.63
CA GLY A 180 54.35 48.01 38.23
C GLY A 180 53.92 47.69 39.67
N VAL A 181 54.56 46.71 40.31
CA VAL A 181 54.21 46.25 41.64
C VAL A 181 54.89 47.12 42.68
N SER A 182 54.13 48.01 43.32
CA SER A 182 54.63 48.85 44.41
C SER A 182 54.41 48.24 45.80
N ASP A 183 53.45 47.32 45.97
CA ASP A 183 53.12 46.69 47.26
C ASP A 183 53.09 45.14 47.16
N LEU A 184 53.68 44.47 48.14
CA LEU A 184 53.76 43.00 48.20
C LEU A 184 52.36 42.38 48.43
N GLN A 185 51.47 43.14 49.08
CA GLN A 185 50.11 42.73 49.38
C GLN A 185 49.25 42.62 48.11
N ASP A 186 49.38 43.57 47.18
CA ASP A 186 48.64 43.56 45.91
C ASP A 186 49.00 42.36 45.03
N VAL A 187 50.26 41.93 45.09
CA VAL A 187 50.72 40.71 44.40
C VAL A 187 50.12 39.46 45.00
N LEU A 188 50.06 39.39 46.34
CA LEU A 188 49.41 38.26 47.00
C LEU A 188 47.91 38.21 46.64
N GLU A 189 47.23 39.36 46.60
CA GLU A 189 45.82 39.44 46.23
C GLU A 189 45.57 39.08 44.75
N HIS A 190 46.47 39.50 43.84
CA HIS A 190 46.44 39.07 42.45
C HIS A 190 46.69 37.57 42.31
N PHE A 191 47.66 37.00 43.03
CA PHE A 191 47.90 35.55 42.99
C PHE A 191 46.74 34.75 43.59
N THR A 192 46.08 35.24 44.64
CA THR A 192 44.88 34.59 45.17
C THR A 192 43.73 34.67 44.18
N SER A 193 43.50 35.82 43.53
CA SER A 193 42.44 35.96 42.55
C SER A 193 42.71 35.21 41.25
N GLU A 194 43.96 35.14 40.77
CA GLU A 194 44.37 34.28 39.66
C GLU A 194 44.17 32.81 40.00
N LYS A 195 44.55 32.39 41.22
CA LYS A 195 44.32 31.02 41.67
C LYS A 195 42.82 30.68 41.71
N GLU A 196 42.00 31.56 42.29
CA GLU A 196 40.54 31.39 42.33
C GLU A 196 39.92 31.39 40.93
N ASN A 197 40.41 32.24 40.03
CA ASN A 197 39.97 32.29 38.64
C ASN A 197 40.36 30.99 37.90
N CYS A 198 41.56 30.46 38.11
CA CYS A 198 41.98 29.17 37.58
C CYS A 198 41.09 28.02 38.12
N GLU A 199 40.81 27.98 39.41
CA GLU A 199 39.91 26.98 40.01
C GLU A 199 38.48 27.10 39.44
N SER A 200 37.98 28.31 39.24
CA SER A 200 36.67 28.57 38.61
C SER A 200 36.61 28.10 37.15
N LEU A 201 37.66 28.39 36.37
CA LEU A 201 37.79 27.94 34.98
C LEU A 201 37.90 26.42 34.87
N GLU A 202 38.63 25.78 35.77
CA GLU A 202 38.74 24.32 35.82
C GLU A 202 37.41 23.66 36.16
N ASN A 203 36.65 24.23 37.11
CA ASN A 203 35.29 23.79 37.41
C ASN A 203 34.34 23.97 36.23
N LEU A 204 34.39 25.11 35.52
CA LEU A 204 33.61 25.35 34.30
C LEU A 204 33.99 24.38 33.18
N LYS A 205 35.28 24.08 33.01
CA LYS A 205 35.75 23.09 32.05
C LYS A 205 35.18 21.71 32.37
N LYS A 206 35.25 21.30 33.64
CA LYS A 206 34.70 20.02 34.10
C LYS A 206 33.19 19.93 33.89
N GLN A 207 32.44 20.99 34.22
CA GLN A 207 30.99 21.05 33.97
C GLN A 207 30.65 20.96 32.48
N ASN A 208 31.42 21.64 31.62
CA ASN A 208 31.25 21.55 30.17
C ASN A 208 31.56 20.14 29.66
N GLU A 209 32.62 19.49 30.16
CA GLU A 209 32.95 18.10 29.82
C GLU A 209 31.82 17.14 30.23
N GLU A 210 31.30 17.25 31.45
CA GLU A 210 30.17 16.45 31.93
C GLU A 210 28.89 16.70 31.12
N ALA A 211 28.60 17.95 30.75
CA ALA A 211 27.46 18.28 29.90
C ALA A 211 27.62 17.73 28.48
N LEU A 212 28.84 17.75 27.94
CA LEU A 212 29.16 17.21 26.62
C LEU A 212 29.02 15.69 26.60
N GLU A 213 29.44 15.01 27.67
CA GLU A 213 29.24 13.56 27.86
C GLU A 213 27.74 13.21 27.86
N LYS A 214 26.92 13.90 28.65
CA LYS A 214 25.46 13.70 28.70
C LYS A 214 24.80 13.94 27.34
N LEU A 215 25.19 15.00 26.63
CA LEU A 215 24.66 15.29 25.29
C LEU A 215 25.06 14.21 24.27
N LYS A 216 26.26 13.62 24.39
CA LYS A 216 26.66 12.48 23.55
C LYS A 216 25.80 11.24 23.83
N GLU A 217 25.54 10.95 25.10
CA GLU A 217 24.66 9.83 25.51
C GLU A 217 23.23 10.02 25.01
N GLU A 218 22.66 11.21 25.20
CA GLU A 218 21.32 11.55 24.69
C GLU A 218 21.26 11.43 23.16
N LYS A 219 22.27 11.93 22.45
CA LYS A 219 22.37 11.81 20.99
C LYS A 219 22.38 10.35 20.55
N GLU A 220 23.16 9.50 21.21
CA GLU A 220 23.25 8.09 20.87
C GLU A 220 21.94 7.34 21.18
N LEU A 221 21.30 7.65 22.31
CA LEU A 221 19.99 7.12 22.66
C LEU A 221 18.92 7.52 21.62
N LEU A 222 18.91 8.79 21.21
CA LEU A 222 18.00 9.30 20.19
C LEU A 222 18.27 8.63 18.83
N ARG A 223 19.53 8.36 18.51
CA ARG A 223 19.94 7.64 17.30
C ARG A 223 19.44 6.20 17.30
N GLN A 224 19.57 5.49 18.42
CA GLN A 224 19.03 4.14 18.57
C GLN A 224 17.49 4.11 18.46
N GLN A 225 16.79 5.10 19.05
CA GLN A 225 15.34 5.24 18.89
C GLN A 225 14.96 5.49 17.43
N PHE A 226 15.71 6.34 16.73
CA PHE A 226 15.50 6.60 15.32
C PHE A 226 15.70 5.35 14.47
N ASP A 227 16.79 4.59 14.69
CA ASP A 227 17.04 3.35 13.97
C ASP A 227 15.94 2.31 14.25
N LYS A 228 15.50 2.18 15.51
CA LYS A 228 14.37 1.33 15.86
C LYS A 228 13.11 1.76 15.13
N MET A 229 12.80 3.05 15.07
CA MET A 229 11.62 3.56 14.35
C MET A 229 11.72 3.33 12.84
N LYS A 230 12.90 3.59 12.26
CA LYS A 230 13.20 3.42 10.84
C LYS A 230 13.01 1.96 10.42
N TYR A 231 13.68 1.03 11.09
CA TYR A 231 13.67 -0.38 10.69
C TYR A 231 12.42 -1.14 11.17
N SER A 232 11.79 -0.77 12.30
CA SER A 232 10.52 -1.38 12.71
C SER A 232 9.31 -0.91 11.90
N GLY A 233 9.34 0.32 11.39
CA GLY A 233 8.32 0.83 10.47
C GLY A 233 8.40 0.17 9.10
N GLU A 234 9.61 0.00 8.57
CA GLU A 234 9.86 -0.59 7.26
C GLU A 234 9.45 -2.06 7.19
N ALA A 235 9.74 -2.86 8.23
CA ALA A 235 9.28 -4.25 8.32
C ALA A 235 7.74 -4.37 8.34
N LYS A 236 7.05 -3.46 9.05
CA LYS A 236 5.58 -3.43 9.08
C LYS A 236 5.00 -3.02 7.74
N LEU A 237 5.56 -2.01 7.08
CA LEU A 237 5.15 -1.57 5.76
C LEU A 237 5.36 -2.67 4.71
N SER A 238 6.52 -3.33 4.72
CA SER A 238 6.81 -4.47 3.86
C SER A 238 5.78 -5.61 4.06
N SER A 239 5.45 -5.94 5.31
CA SER A 239 4.43 -6.96 5.59
C SER A 239 3.03 -6.59 5.09
N LYS A 240 2.67 -5.30 5.13
CA LYS A 240 1.39 -4.80 4.64
C LYS A 240 1.35 -4.78 3.12
N ILE A 241 2.45 -4.38 2.47
CA ILE A 241 2.59 -4.38 1.01
C ILE A 241 2.40 -5.79 0.46
N LYS A 242 3.10 -6.79 1.04
CA LYS A 242 2.93 -8.20 0.64
C LYS A 242 1.49 -8.70 0.76
N LYS A 243 0.82 -8.39 1.87
CA LYS A 243 -0.61 -8.75 2.04
C LYS A 243 -1.52 -8.06 1.03
N LEU A 244 -1.17 -6.84 0.61
CA LEU A 244 -1.94 -6.08 -0.36
C LEU A 244 -1.73 -6.66 -1.77
N GLU A 245 -0.50 -7.01 -2.13
CA GLU A 245 -0.16 -7.75 -3.35
C GLU A 245 -0.89 -9.11 -3.41
N GLU A 246 -0.92 -9.86 -2.31
CA GLU A 246 -1.67 -11.13 -2.22
C GLU A 246 -3.18 -10.92 -2.44
N CYS A 247 -3.78 -9.88 -1.85
CA CYS A 247 -5.17 -9.53 -2.06
C CYS A 247 -5.46 -9.08 -3.50
N GLU A 248 -4.57 -8.29 -4.12
CA GLU A 248 -4.68 -7.86 -5.51
C GLU A 248 -4.62 -9.05 -6.46
N GLN A 249 -3.71 -10.00 -6.21
CA GLN A 249 -3.59 -11.21 -7.01
C GLN A 249 -4.85 -12.09 -6.89
N GLN A 250 -5.38 -12.26 -5.68
CA GLN A 250 -6.64 -12.98 -5.47
C GLN A 250 -7.82 -12.31 -6.19
N LEU A 251 -7.90 -10.98 -6.17
CA LEU A 251 -8.94 -10.24 -6.89
C LEU A 251 -8.80 -10.43 -8.40
N GLN A 252 -7.58 -10.40 -8.93
CA GLN A 252 -7.29 -10.60 -10.34
C GLN A 252 -7.68 -12.01 -10.81
N ASP A 253 -7.37 -13.04 -10.02
CA ASP A 253 -7.78 -14.43 -10.29
C ASP A 253 -9.31 -14.58 -10.30
N GLN A 254 -10.01 -13.92 -9.37
CA GLN A 254 -11.48 -13.94 -9.32
C GLN A 254 -12.10 -13.22 -10.51
N LEU A 255 -11.52 -12.09 -10.94
CA LEU A 255 -11.97 -11.37 -12.13
C LEU A 255 -11.79 -12.22 -13.39
N GLN A 256 -10.64 -12.89 -13.55
CA GLN A 256 -10.41 -13.79 -14.68
C GLN A 256 -11.42 -14.95 -14.70
N ARG A 257 -11.74 -15.54 -13.55
CA ARG A 257 -12.78 -16.58 -13.45
C ARG A 257 -14.15 -16.06 -13.87
N ARG A 258 -14.55 -14.89 -13.34
CA ARG A 258 -15.82 -14.25 -13.71
C ARG A 258 -15.90 -13.96 -15.21
N ASP A 259 -14.81 -13.48 -15.81
CA ASP A 259 -14.79 -13.14 -17.23
C ASP A 259 -14.84 -14.40 -18.11
N ALA A 260 -14.13 -15.47 -17.71
CA ALA A 260 -14.23 -16.78 -18.37
C ALA A 260 -15.64 -17.38 -18.26
N ASP A 261 -16.28 -17.28 -17.09
CA ASP A 261 -17.65 -17.73 -16.88
C ASP A 261 -18.64 -16.89 -17.71
N ALA A 262 -18.44 -15.56 -17.80
CA ALA A 262 -19.27 -14.68 -18.61
C ALA A 262 -19.14 -14.98 -20.12
N GLU A 263 -17.93 -15.29 -20.59
CA GLU A 263 -17.70 -15.72 -21.97
C GLU A 263 -18.34 -17.09 -22.25
N CYS A 264 -18.23 -18.04 -21.32
CA CYS A 264 -18.92 -19.33 -21.38
C CYS A 264 -20.46 -19.15 -21.43
N HIS A 265 -21.02 -18.29 -20.59
CA HIS A 265 -22.44 -17.97 -20.61
C HIS A 265 -22.88 -17.27 -21.90
N SER A 266 -22.06 -16.35 -22.43
CA SER A 266 -22.32 -15.65 -23.69
C SER A 266 -22.34 -16.62 -24.87
N THR A 267 -21.35 -17.52 -24.96
CA THR A 267 -21.27 -18.56 -25.99
C THR A 267 -22.39 -19.59 -25.85
N PHE A 268 -22.76 -19.99 -24.64
CA PHE A 268 -23.93 -20.84 -24.40
C PHE A 268 -25.23 -20.15 -24.83
N THR A 269 -25.40 -18.86 -24.52
CA THR A 269 -26.61 -18.11 -24.89
C THR A 269 -26.69 -17.90 -26.40
N SER A 270 -25.56 -17.66 -27.08
CA SER A 270 -25.53 -17.48 -28.54
C SER A 270 -25.80 -18.80 -29.27
N THR A 271 -25.22 -19.91 -28.83
CA THR A 271 -25.51 -21.25 -29.36
C THR A 271 -26.96 -21.64 -29.09
N PHE A 272 -27.47 -21.44 -27.88
CA PHE A 272 -28.87 -21.66 -27.55
C PHE A 272 -29.80 -20.83 -28.45
N ARG A 273 -29.51 -19.54 -28.64
CA ARG A 273 -30.26 -18.67 -29.56
C ARG A 273 -30.29 -19.19 -30.99
N LEU A 274 -29.16 -19.67 -31.51
CA LEU A 274 -29.07 -20.27 -32.85
C LEU A 274 -29.86 -21.57 -32.93
N THR A 275 -29.79 -22.44 -31.90
CA THR A 275 -30.57 -23.68 -31.86
C THR A 275 -32.08 -23.42 -31.80
N VAL A 276 -32.50 -22.43 -31.00
CA VAL A 276 -33.90 -21.97 -30.96
C VAL A 276 -34.31 -21.41 -32.32
N GLN A 277 -33.49 -20.56 -32.94
CA GLN A 277 -33.78 -20.01 -34.27
C GLN A 277 -33.93 -21.11 -35.34
N PHE A 278 -33.12 -22.17 -35.26
CA PHE A 278 -33.22 -23.33 -36.16
C PHE A 278 -34.50 -24.14 -35.92
N ILE A 279 -34.92 -24.33 -34.66
CA ILE A 279 -36.15 -25.06 -34.29
C ILE A 279 -37.40 -24.25 -34.67
N PHE A 280 -37.37 -22.92 -34.54
CA PHE A 280 -38.48 -22.03 -34.86
C PHE A 280 -38.51 -21.56 -36.33
N ALA A 281 -37.70 -22.13 -37.22
CA ALA A 281 -37.72 -21.85 -38.66
C ALA A 281 -38.94 -22.47 -39.40
N LYS A 282 -40.12 -22.43 -38.79
CA LYS A 282 -41.44 -22.41 -39.47
C LYS A 282 -42.11 -21.06 -39.12
N PRO A 283 -42.70 -20.36 -40.10
CA PRO A 283 -42.72 -18.91 -40.11
C PRO A 283 -43.69 -18.35 -39.07
N PHE A 284 -43.17 -17.84 -37.97
CA PHE A 284 -43.87 -16.84 -37.17
C PHE A 284 -43.54 -15.46 -37.75
N LYS A 285 -44.61 -14.71 -38.06
CA LYS A 285 -44.61 -13.51 -38.90
C LYS A 285 -44.18 -12.21 -38.21
N SER A 286 -43.40 -12.26 -37.12
CA SER A 286 -42.82 -11.06 -36.52
C SER A 286 -41.59 -11.36 -35.67
N PHE A 287 -40.56 -10.51 -35.82
CA PHE A 287 -39.29 -10.60 -35.11
C PHE A 287 -39.43 -10.26 -33.61
N PRO A 288 -38.72 -10.96 -32.71
CA PRO A 288 -38.77 -10.71 -31.28
C PRO A 288 -37.71 -9.67 -30.91
N THR A 289 -38.04 -8.38 -31.03
CA THR A 289 -37.14 -7.30 -30.59
C THR A 289 -37.86 -6.13 -29.91
N SER A 290 -39.18 -6.16 -29.84
CA SER A 290 -39.97 -5.18 -29.08
C SER A 290 -40.42 -5.80 -27.76
N ASP A 291 -40.19 -5.11 -26.64
CA ASP A 291 -40.70 -5.48 -25.31
C ASP A 291 -42.23 -5.71 -25.33
N GLU A 292 -42.94 -5.05 -26.25
CA GLU A 292 -44.38 -5.19 -26.47
C GLU A 292 -44.77 -6.59 -26.97
N PHE A 293 -43.93 -7.24 -27.78
CA PHE A 293 -44.14 -8.61 -28.23
C PHE A 293 -43.96 -9.62 -27.09
N VAL A 294 -42.99 -9.38 -26.20
CA VAL A 294 -42.77 -10.23 -25.01
C VAL A 294 -43.96 -10.13 -24.06
N LEU A 295 -44.51 -8.92 -23.89
CA LEU A 295 -45.73 -8.69 -23.09
C LEU A 295 -46.95 -9.39 -23.68
N GLU A 296 -47.15 -9.31 -25.00
CA GLU A 296 -48.24 -10.03 -25.68
C GLU A 296 -48.09 -11.55 -25.56
N LEU A 297 -46.87 -12.07 -25.69
CA LEU A 297 -46.59 -13.50 -25.53
C LEU A 297 -46.83 -13.96 -24.08
N LEU A 298 -46.42 -13.15 -23.09
CA LEU A 298 -46.68 -13.41 -21.67
C LEU A 298 -48.17 -13.38 -21.36
N ASN A 299 -48.92 -12.47 -21.96
CA ASN A 299 -50.37 -12.40 -21.82
C ASN A 299 -51.06 -13.64 -22.44
N GLN A 300 -50.60 -14.09 -23.60
CA GLN A 300 -51.08 -15.32 -24.23
C GLN A 300 -50.73 -16.58 -23.43
N CYS A 301 -49.56 -16.63 -22.81
CA CYS A 301 -49.21 -17.71 -21.90
C CYS A 301 -50.06 -17.67 -20.62
N GLY A 302 -50.27 -16.48 -20.07
CA GLY A 302 -51.10 -16.25 -18.88
C GLY A 302 -52.54 -16.73 -19.09
N THR A 303 -53.18 -16.34 -20.20
CA THR A 303 -54.54 -16.77 -20.55
C THR A 303 -54.65 -18.28 -20.74
N LYS A 304 -53.69 -18.92 -21.41
CA LYS A 304 -53.66 -20.38 -21.57
C LYS A 304 -53.48 -21.12 -20.23
N LEU A 305 -52.58 -20.64 -19.37
CA LEU A 305 -52.40 -21.21 -18.04
C LEU A 305 -53.65 -21.05 -17.19
N TRP A 306 -54.38 -19.94 -17.36
CA TRP A 306 -55.64 -19.70 -16.68
C TRP A 306 -56.71 -20.71 -17.11
N VAL A 307 -56.85 -20.95 -18.43
CA VAL A 307 -57.77 -21.97 -18.96
C VAL A 307 -57.40 -23.37 -18.44
N LEU A 308 -56.11 -23.73 -18.42
CA LEU A 308 -55.68 -25.02 -17.90
C LEU A 308 -55.92 -25.16 -16.38
N LEU A 309 -55.76 -24.07 -15.63
CA LEU A 309 -56.08 -24.05 -14.20
C LEU A 309 -57.59 -24.25 -13.97
N GLU A 310 -58.44 -23.59 -14.74
CA GLU A 310 -59.90 -23.76 -14.69
C GLU A 310 -60.32 -25.18 -15.11
N GLU A 311 -59.66 -25.77 -16.12
CA GLU A 311 -59.89 -27.15 -16.53
C GLU A 311 -59.42 -28.19 -15.50
N LEU A 312 -58.47 -27.82 -14.62
CA LEU A 312 -57.98 -28.67 -13.53
C LEU A 312 -58.76 -28.43 -12.23
N GLU A 313 -59.43 -27.29 -12.10
CA GLU A 313 -60.25 -26.95 -10.93
C GLU A 313 -61.46 -27.90 -10.84
N GLY A 314 -61.51 -28.69 -9.76
CA GLY A 314 -62.57 -29.68 -9.53
C GLY A 314 -62.26 -31.09 -10.06
N LYS A 315 -61.10 -31.34 -10.69
CA LYS A 315 -60.63 -32.70 -10.99
C LYS A 315 -59.82 -33.27 -9.82
N ASP A 316 -60.07 -34.53 -9.48
CA ASP A 316 -59.25 -35.25 -8.51
C ASP A 316 -57.88 -35.58 -9.12
N MET A 317 -56.83 -34.97 -8.58
CA MET A 317 -55.46 -35.12 -9.07
C MET A 317 -54.96 -36.57 -9.00
N ALA A 318 -55.48 -37.39 -8.07
CA ALA A 318 -55.13 -38.81 -7.98
C ALA A 318 -55.73 -39.62 -9.13
N SER A 319 -56.99 -39.35 -9.49
CA SER A 319 -57.64 -39.93 -10.67
C SER A 319 -56.97 -39.50 -11.98
N VAL A 320 -56.56 -38.22 -12.08
CA VAL A 320 -55.83 -37.71 -13.25
C VAL A 320 -54.44 -38.33 -13.39
N MET A 321 -53.68 -38.50 -12.30
CA MET A 321 -52.39 -39.21 -12.36
C MET A 321 -52.54 -40.67 -12.79
N LYS A 322 -53.61 -41.34 -12.37
CA LYS A 322 -53.89 -42.73 -12.77
C LYS A 322 -54.24 -42.85 -14.25
N GLU A 323 -55.02 -41.91 -14.78
CA GLU A 323 -55.33 -41.83 -16.22
C GLU A 323 -54.08 -41.56 -17.07
N ILE A 324 -53.11 -40.79 -16.55
CA ILE A 324 -51.81 -40.56 -17.21
C ILE A 324 -50.93 -41.83 -17.23
N GLU A 325 -51.10 -42.74 -16.28
CA GLU A 325 -50.40 -44.04 -16.25
C GLU A 325 -51.01 -45.08 -17.21
N GLU A 326 -52.21 -44.84 -17.73
CA GLU A 326 -52.90 -45.74 -18.66
C GLU A 326 -52.38 -45.58 -20.10
N ASP A 327 -52.06 -46.70 -20.77
CA ASP A 327 -51.51 -46.70 -22.14
C ASP A 327 -52.44 -46.04 -23.18
N GLU A 328 -53.74 -46.00 -22.90
CA GLU A 328 -54.75 -45.32 -23.73
C GLU A 328 -54.56 -43.79 -23.76
N PHE A 329 -54.01 -43.20 -22.70
CA PHE A 329 -53.67 -41.78 -22.65
C PHE A 329 -52.54 -41.45 -23.64
N PHE A 330 -51.48 -42.25 -23.67
CA PHE A 330 -50.34 -42.06 -24.58
C PHE A 330 -50.74 -42.21 -26.06
N THR A 331 -51.58 -43.19 -26.38
CA THR A 331 -52.06 -43.38 -27.76
C THR A 331 -52.96 -42.23 -28.23
N THR A 332 -53.78 -41.67 -27.33
CA THR A 332 -54.61 -40.49 -27.61
C THR A 332 -53.78 -39.22 -27.82
N ILE A 333 -52.70 -39.05 -27.03
CA ILE A 333 -51.75 -37.96 -27.23
C ILE A 333 -51.02 -38.12 -28.56
N GLU A 334 -50.49 -39.31 -28.86
CA GLU A 334 -49.79 -39.57 -30.12
C GLU A 334 -50.67 -39.33 -31.35
N GLY A 335 -51.97 -39.63 -31.27
CA GLY A 335 -52.95 -39.36 -32.33
C GLY A 335 -53.29 -37.89 -32.55
N ARG A 336 -53.13 -37.03 -31.52
CA ARG A 336 -53.36 -35.57 -31.61
C ARG A 336 -52.11 -34.77 -31.95
N LEU A 337 -50.95 -35.42 -32.11
CA LEU A 337 -49.72 -34.75 -32.51
C LEU A 337 -49.79 -34.26 -33.98
N PRO A 338 -49.38 -33.02 -34.28
CA PRO A 338 -49.28 -32.54 -35.66
C PRO A 338 -48.40 -33.46 -36.51
N LYS A 339 -48.83 -33.84 -37.73
CA LYS A 339 -48.09 -34.77 -38.63
C LYS A 339 -46.65 -34.34 -38.96
N THR A 340 -46.32 -33.08 -38.75
CA THR A 340 -44.94 -32.61 -38.78
C THR A 340 -44.38 -32.51 -37.37
N ASN A 341 -44.35 -33.65 -36.67
CA ASN A 341 -43.63 -33.74 -35.41
C ASN A 341 -42.26 -34.37 -35.63
N THR A 342 -41.25 -33.57 -35.34
CA THR A 342 -39.88 -33.98 -35.03
C THR A 342 -39.89 -34.86 -33.79
N LYS A 343 -40.21 -36.15 -33.95
CA LYS A 343 -39.67 -37.16 -33.03
C LYS A 343 -38.15 -37.09 -33.20
N VAL A 344 -37.47 -36.34 -32.33
CA VAL A 344 -36.03 -36.53 -32.16
C VAL A 344 -35.89 -37.98 -31.72
N GLN A 345 -35.35 -38.83 -32.58
CA GLN A 345 -34.94 -40.15 -32.17
C GLN A 345 -33.82 -39.97 -31.16
N LEU A 346 -34.19 -39.94 -29.87
CA LEU A 346 -33.24 -40.20 -28.83
C LEU A 346 -32.78 -41.64 -29.07
N PRO A 347 -31.47 -41.88 -29.24
CA PRO A 347 -30.96 -43.23 -29.36
C PRO A 347 -31.49 -44.02 -28.18
N TYR A 348 -32.34 -45.01 -28.47
CA TYR A 348 -32.75 -45.99 -27.50
C TYR A 348 -31.47 -46.68 -27.04
N LYS A 349 -30.90 -46.26 -25.90
CA LYS A 349 -30.03 -47.12 -25.12
C LYS A 349 -30.99 -48.01 -24.36
N PRO A 350 -31.10 -49.30 -24.71
CA PRO A 350 -31.77 -50.21 -23.80
C PRO A 350 -31.00 -50.08 -22.49
N VAL A 351 -31.70 -49.72 -21.42
CA VAL A 351 -31.22 -50.03 -20.08
C VAL A 351 -31.21 -51.55 -20.02
N LYS A 352 -30.09 -52.16 -20.44
CA LYS A 352 -29.80 -53.55 -20.13
C LYS A 352 -29.51 -53.57 -18.65
N ASP A 353 -30.57 -53.92 -17.94
CA ASP A 353 -30.51 -54.62 -16.68
C ASP A 353 -29.49 -55.75 -16.77
N ILE A 354 -28.89 -56.04 -15.62
CA ILE A 354 -27.72 -56.90 -15.42
C ILE A 354 -27.84 -58.23 -16.18
N GLY A 355 -26.89 -58.55 -17.05
CA GLY A 355 -26.80 -59.90 -17.62
C GLY A 355 -25.79 -60.05 -18.75
N LYS A 356 -24.63 -60.64 -18.40
CA LYS A 356 -23.72 -61.56 -19.13
C LYS A 356 -23.53 -61.46 -20.66
N GLU A 357 -22.30 -61.83 -21.06
CA GLU A 357 -21.80 -62.15 -22.41
C GLU A 357 -21.46 -60.93 -23.28
N GLU A 358 -20.17 -60.56 -23.35
CA GLU A 358 -19.10 -61.12 -24.20
C GLU A 358 -19.09 -60.56 -25.64
N SER A 359 -17.85 -60.29 -26.08
CA SER A 359 -17.40 -60.12 -27.47
C SER A 359 -17.38 -58.71 -28.07
N GLU A 360 -16.19 -58.13 -27.92
CA GLU A 360 -15.30 -57.63 -29.00
C GLU A 360 -15.80 -56.50 -29.91
N LEU A 361 -15.46 -55.26 -29.57
CA LEU A 361 -15.15 -54.23 -30.58
C LEU A 361 -14.02 -53.31 -30.11
N ARG A 362 -12.83 -53.58 -30.68
CA ARG A 362 -11.62 -52.75 -30.86
C ARG A 362 -11.33 -51.69 -29.79
N GLU A 363 -10.44 -52.09 -28.87
CA GLU A 363 -9.48 -51.22 -28.21
C GLU A 363 -8.70 -50.45 -29.27
N ASP A 364 -8.88 -49.13 -29.34
CA ASP A 364 -7.80 -48.16 -29.54
C ASP A 364 -8.44 -46.77 -29.54
N GLU A 365 -7.94 -45.89 -28.66
CA GLU A 365 -8.32 -44.49 -28.48
C GLU A 365 -9.64 -44.24 -27.74
N LEU A 366 -9.62 -44.47 -26.42
CA LEU A 366 -10.02 -43.49 -25.40
C LEU A 366 -9.71 -44.08 -24.03
N ASP A 367 -8.51 -43.78 -23.52
CA ASP A 367 -8.03 -44.20 -22.20
C ASP A 367 -8.73 -43.37 -21.10
N ILE A 368 -10.04 -43.55 -20.99
CA ILE A 368 -10.83 -43.02 -19.87
C ILE A 368 -10.64 -44.01 -18.72
N ILE A 369 -9.67 -43.70 -17.85
CA ILE A 369 -9.42 -44.45 -16.62
C ILE A 369 -10.74 -44.56 -15.85
N SER A 370 -11.33 -45.75 -15.85
CA SER A 370 -12.59 -46.03 -15.15
C SER A 370 -12.45 -45.64 -13.67
N ARG A 371 -13.50 -45.05 -13.10
CA ARG A 371 -13.59 -44.67 -11.69
C ARG A 371 -13.14 -45.80 -10.75
N ASP A 372 -13.40 -47.04 -11.14
CA ASP A 372 -13.06 -48.21 -10.33
C ASP A 372 -11.57 -48.60 -10.46
N ALA A 373 -10.93 -48.32 -11.60
CA ALA A 373 -9.48 -48.45 -11.75
C ALA A 373 -8.74 -47.41 -10.89
N LEU A 374 -9.21 -46.16 -10.87
CA LEU A 374 -8.67 -45.10 -10.02
C LEU A 374 -8.83 -45.44 -8.52
N LYS A 375 -10.00 -45.99 -8.13
CA LYS A 375 -10.24 -46.45 -6.76
C LYS A 375 -9.29 -47.58 -6.37
N ARG A 376 -9.12 -48.60 -7.22
CA ARG A 376 -8.19 -49.73 -6.95
C ARG A 376 -6.75 -49.25 -6.81
N GLN A 377 -6.31 -48.34 -7.67
CA GLN A 377 -4.96 -47.77 -7.59
C GLN A 377 -4.77 -46.98 -6.29
N SER A 378 -5.76 -46.18 -5.89
CA SER A 378 -5.72 -45.45 -4.63
C SER A 378 -5.68 -46.40 -3.42
N GLN A 379 -6.45 -47.49 -3.46
CA GLN A 379 -6.48 -48.51 -2.39
C GLN A 379 -5.15 -49.27 -2.27
N LEU A 380 -4.53 -49.63 -3.40
CA LEU A 380 -3.20 -50.25 -3.42
C LEU A 380 -2.12 -49.33 -2.83
N ILE A 381 -2.20 -48.01 -3.07
CA ILE A 381 -1.26 -47.05 -2.46
C ILE A 381 -1.44 -47.00 -0.94
N ILE A 382 -2.69 -47.06 -0.45
CA ILE A 382 -2.98 -47.10 0.99
C ILE A 382 -2.43 -48.40 1.61
N GLU A 383 -2.69 -49.55 1.00
CA GLU A 383 -2.22 -50.86 1.48
C GLU A 383 -0.69 -50.97 1.48
N ASN A 384 -0.02 -50.44 0.46
CA ASN A 384 1.45 -50.46 0.37
C ASN A 384 2.12 -49.53 1.40
N ASN A 385 1.43 -48.47 1.82
CA ASN A 385 1.89 -47.61 2.91
C ASN A 385 1.62 -48.22 4.29
N LEU A 386 0.53 -48.98 4.44
CA LEU A 386 0.23 -49.72 5.67
C LEU A 386 1.18 -50.93 5.87
N SER A 387 1.57 -51.63 4.80
CA SER A 387 2.53 -52.73 4.87
C SER A 387 3.95 -52.26 5.23
N LYS A 388 4.40 -51.12 4.68
CA LYS A 388 5.69 -50.49 5.05
C LYS A 388 5.75 -50.06 6.51
N LYS A 389 4.61 -49.79 7.15
CA LYS A 389 4.54 -49.42 8.58
C LYS A 389 4.70 -50.63 9.52
N LYS A 390 4.41 -51.86 9.07
CA LYS A 390 4.58 -53.09 9.89
C LYS A 390 6.04 -53.58 10.00
N ASN A 391 6.93 -53.15 9.12
CA ASN A 391 8.33 -53.63 9.07
C ASN A 391 9.32 -52.81 9.94
N LYS A 392 8.87 -51.82 10.72
CA LYS A 392 9.76 -50.98 11.55
C LYS A 392 9.84 -51.38 13.03
N ASP A 393 9.00 -52.28 13.50
CA ASP A 393 9.00 -52.72 14.91
C ASP A 393 9.23 -54.24 15.03
N SER A 394 10.49 -54.68 15.06
CA SER A 394 10.94 -55.84 15.86
C SER A 394 12.48 -55.97 15.87
N PRO A 395 13.06 -56.54 16.95
CA PRO A 395 14.29 -56.04 17.55
C PRO A 395 15.57 -56.70 17.03
N LEU A 396 16.65 -55.90 16.94
CA LEU A 396 18.03 -56.33 16.72
C LEU A 396 18.45 -57.34 17.78
N LYS A 397 18.45 -58.64 17.43
CA LYS A 397 19.17 -59.68 18.18
C LYS A 397 20.58 -59.86 17.61
N LYS A 398 21.51 -59.65 18.53
CA LYS A 398 22.95 -59.87 18.56
C LYS A 398 23.45 -61.24 18.06
N LEU A 399 24.72 -61.22 17.61
CA LEU A 399 25.77 -62.26 17.66
C LEU A 399 25.54 -63.49 16.74
N ASN A 400 26.48 -63.90 15.89
CA ASN A 400 27.87 -64.30 16.16
C ASN A 400 28.79 -64.12 14.95
#